data_AF-A0A6J5FLN1-F1
#
_entry.id   AF-A0A6J5FLN1-F1
#
_cell.length_a   1.000
_cell.length_b   1.000
_cell.length_c   1.000
_cell.angle_alpha   90.00
_cell.angle_beta   90.00
_cell.angle_gamma   90.00
#
_symmetry.space_group_name_H-M   'P 1'
#
loop_
_entity.id
_entity.type
_entity.pdbx_description
1 polymer ?
#
loop_
_entity_poly.entity_id
_entity_poly.type
_entity_poly.pdbx_seq_one_letter_code
_entity_poly.pdbx_strand_id
1 'polypeptide(L)'
;MASMFQLTDEDGPQLDARFSVDQADIILHSRGGAKGRHGAVNADYAKGLLLLLNRLSRASIPILGAWVDSATVQSLPLSARSILSNSEGSLSPERICSLLSSRMRDVRSDPNPSAKGGNSTKRIRIATGFDGFSEDLAARLGGIAAEGDLRSMERLPADVLRRATPEYVWRAVQQFIAGDVQHPFGPSTDYDLIADDGRRLPPKAVFGLALSMALDGASIEPRHFTAGGMCFTLLRAAGYQVVHKGEASESPESEIYIDEEWREGGVKLKSHLTRERAPRLARAKKAQYRRIHGRLSCERCGLDPVAHYGAEEAEACIEVHHFSTHVSEMAEGHKTTLDDLQCLCANCHRLVHKILREQTKKT
;
A
#
# COMPACT_ATOMS: atom_id res chain seq x y z
N MET A 1 -23.05 4.60 2.70
CA MET A 1 -21.75 5.08 2.17
C MET A 1 -21.98 6.48 1.64
N ALA A 2 -21.14 7.46 2.01
CA ALA A 2 -21.30 8.85 1.57
C ALA A 2 -20.99 8.96 0.06
N SER A 3 -22.00 9.29 -0.75
CA SER A 3 -21.84 9.52 -2.18
C SER A 3 -20.93 10.75 -2.44
N MET A 4 -20.09 10.68 -3.47
CA MET A 4 -19.17 11.75 -3.87
C MET A 4 -19.80 12.62 -4.96
N PHE A 5 -19.71 13.93 -4.80
CA PHE A 5 -20.33 14.92 -5.65
C PHE A 5 -19.30 15.92 -6.18
N GLN A 6 -19.45 16.30 -7.45
CA GLN A 6 -18.69 17.38 -8.09
C GLN A 6 -19.54 18.65 -8.07
N LEU A 7 -18.94 19.78 -7.69
CA LEU A 7 -19.63 21.07 -7.73
C LEU A 7 -19.72 21.60 -9.17
N THR A 8 -20.92 22.02 -9.57
CA THR A 8 -21.14 22.81 -10.78
C THR A 8 -21.29 24.28 -10.45
N ASP A 9 -20.85 25.17 -11.34
CA ASP A 9 -21.19 26.60 -11.24
C ASP A 9 -22.64 26.85 -11.73
N GLU A 10 -23.24 28.01 -11.42
CA GLU A 10 -24.65 28.29 -11.76
C GLU A 10 -24.91 28.46 -13.26
N ASP A 11 -23.90 28.88 -14.03
CA ASP A 11 -23.99 29.11 -15.49
C ASP A 11 -22.79 28.50 -16.26
N GLY A 12 -22.04 27.56 -15.67
CA GLY A 12 -20.69 27.21 -16.14
C GLY A 12 -20.23 25.75 -15.98
N PRO A 13 -18.97 25.44 -16.34
CA PRO A 13 -18.41 24.09 -16.30
C PRO A 13 -18.28 23.54 -14.87
N GLN A 14 -18.14 22.22 -14.74
CA GLN A 14 -17.82 21.56 -13.47
C GLN A 14 -16.55 22.18 -12.86
N LEU A 15 -16.64 22.67 -11.62
CA LEU A 15 -15.47 23.14 -10.88
C LEU A 15 -14.63 21.93 -10.48
N ASP A 16 -13.30 22.01 -10.50
CA ASP A 16 -12.45 20.98 -9.88
C ASP A 16 -12.46 21.15 -8.36
N ALA A 17 -13.58 20.78 -7.73
CA ALA A 17 -13.79 20.74 -6.28
C ALA A 17 -14.87 19.70 -5.92
N ARG A 18 -14.47 18.67 -5.18
CA ARG A 18 -15.33 17.55 -4.77
C ARG A 18 -15.74 17.64 -3.31
N PHE A 19 -16.98 17.25 -3.04
CA PHE A 19 -17.50 17.09 -1.68
C PHE A 19 -18.26 15.76 -1.55
N SER A 20 -18.39 15.28 -0.32
CA SER A 20 -19.29 14.18 0.02
C SER A 20 -20.24 14.63 1.12
N VAL A 21 -21.33 13.89 1.30
CA VAL A 21 -22.31 14.15 2.38
C VAL A 21 -22.39 12.92 3.28
N ASP A 22 -22.15 13.13 4.56
CA ASP A 22 -22.23 12.10 5.61
C ASP A 22 -23.33 12.50 6.59
N GLN A 23 -24.48 11.84 6.53
CA GLN A 23 -25.70 12.26 7.21
C GLN A 23 -26.10 13.69 6.79
N ALA A 24 -26.01 14.66 7.70
CA ALA A 24 -26.25 16.09 7.46
C ALA A 24 -24.94 16.90 7.30
N ASP A 25 -23.78 16.26 7.37
CA ASP A 25 -22.50 16.95 7.31
C ASP A 25 -21.94 16.96 5.89
N ILE A 26 -21.39 18.10 5.50
CA ILE A 26 -20.69 18.27 4.22
C ILE A 26 -19.21 18.06 4.44
N ILE A 27 -18.60 17.21 3.62
CA ILE A 27 -17.17 16.96 3.67
C ILE A 27 -16.54 17.46 2.37
N LEU A 28 -15.84 18.59 2.45
CA LEU A 28 -15.07 19.13 1.33
C LEU A 28 -13.68 18.49 1.29
N HIS A 29 -13.32 17.89 0.17
CA HIS A 29 -12.05 17.16 0.04
C HIS A 29 -10.87 18.10 -0.20
N SER A 30 -9.70 17.75 0.37
CA SER A 30 -8.48 18.56 0.26
C SER A 30 -8.03 18.76 -1.18
N ARG A 31 -7.36 19.87 -1.44
CA ARG A 31 -6.58 20.06 -2.68
C ARG A 31 -5.26 19.32 -2.62
N GLY A 32 -4.87 18.71 -3.73
CA GLY A 32 -3.60 18.00 -3.90
C GLY A 32 -2.92 18.35 -5.22
N GLY A 33 -1.59 18.23 -5.25
CA GLY A 33 -0.78 18.51 -6.45
C GLY A 33 -0.51 19.99 -6.72
N ALA A 34 0.59 20.26 -7.44
CA ALA A 34 0.95 21.61 -7.87
C ALA A 34 -0.01 22.09 -8.98
N LYS A 35 -0.38 23.38 -8.94
CA LYS A 35 -1.30 23.98 -9.93
C LYS A 35 -0.78 23.74 -11.35
N GLY A 36 -1.60 23.16 -12.23
CA GLY A 36 -1.25 22.91 -13.63
C GLY A 36 -0.34 21.69 -13.90
N ARG A 37 -0.05 20.85 -12.90
CA ARG A 37 0.66 19.57 -13.12
C ARG A 37 -0.31 18.41 -13.28
N HIS A 38 0.09 17.38 -14.05
CA HIS A 38 -0.62 16.11 -14.11
C HIS A 38 -0.79 15.53 -12.70
N GLY A 39 -2.04 15.26 -12.31
CA GLY A 39 -2.40 14.75 -10.99
C GLY A 39 -2.83 15.79 -9.94
N ALA A 40 -2.99 17.06 -10.32
CA ALA A 40 -3.69 18.02 -9.47
C ALA A 40 -5.15 17.59 -9.23
N VAL A 41 -5.61 17.69 -7.99
CA VAL A 41 -6.99 17.35 -7.58
C VAL A 41 -7.58 18.47 -6.76
N ASN A 42 -8.85 18.76 -6.97
CA ASN A 42 -9.57 19.85 -6.31
C ASN A 42 -8.88 21.23 -6.49
N ALA A 43 -8.40 21.53 -7.70
CA ALA A 43 -7.68 22.77 -8.00
C ALA A 43 -8.52 24.04 -7.74
N ASP A 44 -9.84 23.95 -7.82
CA ASP A 44 -10.80 25.03 -7.54
C ASP A 44 -11.32 25.02 -6.09
N TYR A 45 -10.64 24.35 -5.15
CA TYR A 45 -11.05 24.21 -3.73
C TYR A 45 -11.66 25.48 -3.12
N ALA A 46 -10.98 26.64 -3.25
CA ALA A 46 -11.44 27.88 -2.63
C ALA A 46 -12.74 28.42 -3.26
N LYS A 47 -12.89 28.27 -4.58
CA LYS A 47 -14.13 28.62 -5.28
C LYS A 47 -15.25 27.66 -4.89
N GLY A 48 -14.95 26.35 -4.83
CA GLY A 48 -15.90 25.33 -4.40
C GLY A 48 -16.39 25.53 -2.96
N LEU A 49 -15.50 25.87 -2.04
CA LEU A 49 -15.87 26.22 -0.66
C LEU A 49 -16.82 27.42 -0.61
N LEU A 50 -16.49 28.51 -1.30
CA LEU A 50 -17.34 29.70 -1.33
C LEU A 50 -18.71 29.40 -1.95
N LEU A 51 -18.75 28.59 -3.01
CA LEU A 51 -19.99 28.19 -3.65
C LEU A 51 -20.87 27.35 -2.73
N LEU A 52 -20.31 26.36 -2.03
CA LEU A 52 -21.04 25.57 -1.02
C LEU A 52 -21.66 26.45 0.06
N LEU A 53 -20.90 27.41 0.58
CA LEU A 53 -21.39 28.34 1.61
C LEU A 53 -22.51 29.24 1.08
N ASN A 54 -22.40 29.71 -0.16
CA ASN A 54 -23.47 30.48 -0.81
C ASN A 54 -24.74 29.65 -0.99
N ARG A 55 -24.61 28.38 -1.38
CA ARG A 55 -25.75 27.49 -1.57
C ARG A 55 -26.43 27.10 -0.26
N LEU A 56 -25.66 26.85 0.80
CA LEU A 56 -26.20 26.67 2.16
C LEU A 56 -27.00 27.89 2.60
N SER A 57 -26.45 29.08 2.41
CA SER A 57 -27.11 30.34 2.73
C SER A 57 -28.43 30.53 1.95
N ARG A 58 -28.40 30.33 0.63
CA ARG A 58 -29.60 30.42 -0.23
C ARG A 58 -30.66 29.38 0.12
N ALA A 59 -30.25 28.16 0.44
CA ALA A 59 -31.15 27.09 0.88
C ALA A 59 -31.63 27.25 2.33
N SER A 60 -31.20 28.30 3.04
CA SER A 60 -31.50 28.53 4.46
C SER A 60 -31.12 27.36 5.37
N ILE A 61 -30.03 26.67 5.03
CA ILE A 61 -29.52 25.53 5.81
C ILE A 61 -28.47 26.05 6.81
N PRO A 62 -28.71 25.94 8.13
CA PRO A 62 -27.80 26.50 9.12
C PRO A 62 -26.50 25.69 9.23
N ILE A 63 -25.39 26.39 9.46
CA ILE A 63 -24.08 25.78 9.73
C ILE A 63 -23.89 25.72 11.25
N LEU A 64 -23.70 24.51 11.79
CA LEU A 64 -23.56 24.29 13.23
C LEU A 64 -22.10 24.35 13.70
N GLY A 65 -21.15 24.20 12.77
CA GLY A 65 -19.73 24.29 13.03
C GLY A 65 -18.91 23.67 11.90
N ALA A 66 -17.58 23.83 11.96
CA ALA A 66 -16.68 23.16 11.03
C ALA A 66 -15.36 22.76 11.68
N TRP A 67 -14.80 21.65 11.19
CA TRP A 67 -13.57 21.03 11.69
C TRP A 67 -12.66 20.61 10.55
N VAL A 68 -11.35 20.63 10.78
CA VAL A 68 -10.41 19.93 9.90
C VAL A 68 -10.60 18.43 10.10
N ASP A 69 -10.74 17.71 8.99
CA ASP A 69 -11.01 16.26 8.95
C ASP A 69 -9.99 15.52 8.05
N SER A 70 -8.74 15.96 8.07
CA SER A 70 -7.63 15.25 7.44
C SER A 70 -7.18 14.06 8.28
N ALA A 71 -6.79 12.95 7.64
CA ALA A 71 -6.34 11.73 8.33
C ALA A 71 -5.22 11.98 9.37
N THR A 72 -4.34 12.96 9.12
CA THR A 72 -3.24 13.31 10.02
C THR A 72 -3.67 13.96 11.33
N VAL A 73 -4.89 14.52 11.42
CA VAL A 73 -5.39 15.20 12.62
C VAL A 73 -6.60 14.51 13.23
N GLN A 74 -7.07 13.39 12.65
CA GLN A 74 -8.27 12.70 13.12
C GLN A 74 -8.12 12.11 14.52
N SER A 75 -6.89 11.82 14.97
CA SER A 75 -6.59 11.39 16.34
C SER A 75 -6.66 12.53 17.38
N LEU A 76 -6.72 13.80 16.95
CA LEU A 76 -6.83 14.94 17.85
C LEU A 76 -8.28 15.13 18.34
N PRO A 77 -8.49 15.68 19.54
CA PRO A 77 -9.84 16.00 20.04
C PRO A 77 -10.54 17.02 19.14
N LEU A 78 -11.88 16.97 19.08
CA LEU A 78 -12.70 17.86 18.25
C LEU A 78 -12.43 19.35 18.53
N SER A 79 -12.17 19.72 19.78
CA SER A 79 -11.83 21.10 20.16
C SER A 79 -10.55 21.60 19.46
N ALA A 80 -9.53 20.74 19.33
CA ALA A 80 -8.27 21.08 18.66
C ALA A 80 -8.38 21.14 17.14
N ARG A 81 -9.47 20.63 16.57
CA ARG A 81 -9.74 20.59 15.12
C ARG A 81 -10.75 21.64 14.67
N SER A 82 -11.41 22.31 15.61
CA SER A 82 -12.47 23.28 15.34
C SER A 82 -11.93 24.52 14.63
N ILE A 83 -12.60 24.90 13.54
CA ILE A 83 -12.24 26.06 12.70
C ILE A 83 -13.42 27.02 12.51
N LEU A 84 -14.63 26.62 12.88
CA LEU A 84 -15.82 27.47 12.89
C LEU A 84 -16.77 27.04 14.02
N SER A 85 -17.25 28.00 14.79
CA SER A 85 -18.26 27.78 15.84
C SER A 85 -19.69 27.99 15.31
N ASN A 86 -20.68 27.49 16.05
CA ASN A 86 -22.11 27.65 15.71
C ASN A 86 -22.51 29.13 15.55
N SER A 87 -22.06 30.01 16.46
CA SER A 87 -22.33 31.46 16.38
C SER A 87 -21.73 32.12 15.14
N GLU A 88 -20.66 31.57 14.58
CA GLU A 88 -20.03 32.07 13.36
C GLU A 88 -20.67 31.49 12.09
N GLY A 89 -21.50 30.45 12.20
CA GLY A 89 -22.23 29.83 11.10
C GLY A 89 -23.28 30.73 10.45
N SER A 90 -23.69 31.81 11.13
CA SER A 90 -24.64 32.81 10.62
C SER A 90 -23.98 34.01 9.92
N LEU A 91 -22.65 34.03 9.80
CA LEU A 91 -21.92 35.09 9.10
C LEU A 91 -22.12 34.99 7.58
N SER A 92 -21.73 36.03 6.83
CA SER A 92 -21.80 35.97 5.36
C SER A 92 -20.90 34.85 4.81
N PRO A 93 -21.26 34.22 3.67
CA PRO A 93 -20.45 33.17 3.05
C PRO A 93 -18.97 33.55 2.83
N GLU A 94 -18.70 34.79 2.43
CA GLU A 94 -17.35 35.33 2.21
C GLU A 94 -16.57 35.39 3.52
N ARG A 95 -17.25 35.82 4.60
CA ARG A 95 -16.64 35.91 5.92
C ARG A 95 -16.34 34.52 6.48
N ILE A 96 -17.27 33.58 6.35
CA ILE A 96 -17.06 32.18 6.74
C ILE A 96 -15.88 31.58 5.95
N CYS A 97 -15.85 31.76 4.63
CA CYS A 97 -14.77 31.27 3.76
C CYS A 97 -13.39 31.82 4.19
N SER A 98 -13.33 33.11 4.54
CA SER A 98 -12.12 33.76 5.04
C SER A 98 -11.66 33.18 6.39
N LEU A 99 -12.58 32.98 7.33
CA LEU A 99 -12.29 32.39 8.64
C LEU A 99 -11.76 30.95 8.50
N LEU A 100 -12.47 30.11 7.74
CA LEU A 100 -12.07 28.73 7.46
C LEU A 100 -10.68 28.69 6.81
N SER A 101 -10.46 29.50 5.78
CA SER A 101 -9.17 29.58 5.07
C SER A 101 -8.01 29.97 5.98
N SER A 102 -8.24 30.89 6.92
CA SER A 102 -7.21 31.29 7.87
C SER A 102 -6.93 30.20 8.89
N ARG A 103 -7.97 29.73 9.60
CA ARG A 103 -7.86 28.81 10.74
C ARG A 103 -7.44 27.40 10.35
N MET A 104 -7.76 26.95 9.12
CA MET A 104 -7.26 25.68 8.60
C MET A 104 -5.72 25.60 8.63
N ARG A 105 -5.02 26.72 8.46
CA ARG A 105 -3.54 26.74 8.47
C ARG A 105 -2.95 26.41 9.85
N ASP A 106 -3.72 26.70 10.89
CA ASP A 106 -3.27 26.61 12.28
C ASP A 106 -3.49 25.20 12.87
N VAL A 107 -4.45 24.42 12.34
CA VAL A 107 -4.71 23.05 12.79
C VAL A 107 -3.66 22.07 12.27
N ARG A 108 -2.83 21.49 13.15
CA ARG A 108 -1.72 20.59 12.79
C ARG A 108 -1.64 19.40 13.74
N SER A 109 -1.04 18.31 13.27
CA SER A 109 -0.81 17.09 14.08
C SER A 109 0.28 17.29 15.14
N ASP A 110 1.25 18.16 14.87
CA ASP A 110 2.29 18.58 15.80
C ASP A 110 2.10 20.08 16.12
N PRO A 111 1.66 20.42 17.33
CA PRO A 111 1.45 21.80 17.76
C PRO A 111 2.79 22.45 18.12
N ASN A 112 3.70 22.58 17.17
CA ASN A 112 4.89 23.42 17.36
C ASN A 112 4.50 24.90 17.17
N PRO A 113 4.47 25.73 18.24
CA PRO A 113 4.02 27.12 18.18
C PRO A 113 4.94 28.03 17.36
N SER A 114 6.14 27.57 17.02
CA SER A 114 7.14 28.35 16.25
C SER A 114 7.10 28.12 14.73
N ALA A 115 6.33 27.13 14.26
CA ALA A 115 6.25 26.80 12.83
C ALA A 115 5.30 27.74 12.06
N LYS A 116 5.86 28.74 11.36
CA LYS A 116 5.08 29.61 10.46
C LYS A 116 4.65 28.84 9.20
N GLY A 117 3.37 28.93 8.85
CA GLY A 117 2.82 28.43 7.59
C GLY A 117 2.15 27.05 7.66
N GLY A 118 0.94 26.97 7.10
CA GLY A 118 0.16 25.74 6.96
C GLY A 118 -0.76 25.81 5.74
N ASN A 119 -1.29 24.66 5.31
CA ASN A 119 -2.17 24.58 4.14
C ASN A 119 -3.61 25.04 4.48
N SER A 120 -4.18 25.93 3.68
CA SER A 120 -5.58 26.41 3.76
C SER A 120 -6.56 25.62 2.88
N THR A 121 -6.13 24.50 2.32
CA THR A 121 -6.94 23.65 1.41
C THR A 121 -6.99 22.19 1.90
N LYS A 122 -7.18 22.03 3.20
CA LYS A 122 -7.26 20.72 3.89
C LYS A 122 -8.65 20.10 3.71
N ARG A 123 -8.80 18.81 4.06
CA ARG A 123 -10.13 18.18 4.12
C ARG A 123 -10.85 18.77 5.33
N ILE A 124 -12.09 19.24 5.14
CA ILE A 124 -12.90 19.81 6.23
C ILE A 124 -14.28 19.15 6.26
N ARG A 125 -14.85 19.09 7.46
CA ARG A 125 -16.23 18.69 7.72
C ARG A 125 -16.98 19.92 8.22
N ILE A 126 -18.11 20.23 7.58
CA ILE A 126 -19.03 21.30 7.93
C ILE A 126 -20.31 20.65 8.41
N ALA A 127 -20.62 20.79 9.70
CA ALA A 127 -21.88 20.31 10.24
C ALA A 127 -23.00 21.26 9.87
N THR A 128 -24.11 20.71 9.42
CA THR A 128 -25.31 21.48 9.05
C THR A 128 -26.51 21.05 9.88
N GLY A 129 -27.48 21.94 10.06
CA GLY A 129 -28.77 21.60 10.65
C GLY A 129 -29.78 21.11 9.60
N PHE A 130 -29.31 20.44 8.55
CA PHE A 130 -30.19 19.85 7.55
C PHE A 130 -30.90 18.63 8.12
N ASP A 131 -32.23 18.60 8.00
CA ASP A 131 -33.08 17.49 8.42
C ASP A 131 -33.65 16.82 7.17
N GLY A 132 -33.00 15.74 6.72
CA GLY A 132 -33.32 15.03 5.47
C GLY A 132 -32.24 14.04 5.03
N PHE A 133 -32.40 13.45 3.86
CA PHE A 133 -31.44 12.48 3.33
C PHE A 133 -30.21 13.16 2.71
N SER A 134 -29.05 12.50 2.78
CA SER A 134 -27.78 13.04 2.28
C SER A 134 -27.81 13.38 0.78
N GLU A 135 -28.60 12.65 -0.02
CA GLU A 135 -28.78 12.89 -1.45
C GLU A 135 -29.55 14.19 -1.73
N ASP A 136 -30.58 14.48 -0.91
CA ASP A 136 -31.35 15.73 -1.00
C ASP A 136 -30.47 16.94 -0.68
N LEU A 137 -29.61 16.82 0.34
CA LEU A 137 -28.65 17.85 0.69
C LEU A 137 -27.66 18.08 -0.46
N ALA A 138 -27.09 17.01 -1.02
CA ALA A 138 -26.17 17.12 -2.14
C ALA A 138 -26.82 17.77 -3.38
N ALA A 139 -28.05 17.40 -3.70
CA ALA A 139 -28.80 17.99 -4.80
C ALA A 139 -29.06 19.49 -4.60
N ARG A 140 -29.49 19.91 -3.39
CA ARG A 140 -29.66 21.33 -3.02
C ARG A 140 -28.38 22.14 -3.11
N LEU A 141 -27.24 21.48 -2.88
CA LEU A 141 -25.92 22.08 -3.00
C LEU A 141 -25.37 22.07 -4.44
N GLY A 142 -26.19 21.72 -5.44
CA GLY A 142 -25.79 21.63 -6.84
C GLY A 142 -24.64 20.64 -7.05
N GLY A 143 -24.66 19.55 -6.27
CA GLY A 143 -23.79 18.41 -6.47
C GLY A 143 -24.33 17.56 -7.61
N ILE A 144 -23.58 17.47 -8.70
CA ILE A 144 -23.79 16.39 -9.66
C ILE A 144 -23.05 15.19 -9.10
N ALA A 145 -23.73 14.04 -9.03
CA ALA A 145 -23.08 12.78 -8.73
C ALA A 145 -21.88 12.67 -9.67
N ALA A 146 -20.67 12.75 -9.10
CA ALA A 146 -19.49 12.68 -9.93
C ALA A 146 -19.46 11.25 -10.44
N GLU A 147 -19.79 11.01 -11.72
CA GLU A 147 -19.40 9.76 -12.39
C GLU A 147 -17.88 9.54 -12.25
N GLY A 148 -17.15 10.62 -11.97
CA GLY A 148 -15.80 10.63 -11.43
C GLY A 148 -15.66 10.31 -9.94
N ASP A 149 -16.18 9.17 -9.47
CA ASP A 149 -15.40 8.26 -8.60
C ASP A 149 -15.92 6.80 -8.51
N LEU A 150 -16.48 6.23 -9.60
CA LEU A 150 -16.64 4.77 -9.67
C LEU A 150 -15.29 4.03 -9.49
N ARG A 151 -14.18 4.67 -9.88
CA ARG A 151 -12.81 4.13 -9.70
C ARG A 151 -12.33 4.09 -8.24
N SER A 152 -12.90 4.84 -7.30
CA SER A 152 -12.58 4.69 -5.87
C SER A 152 -13.52 3.72 -5.16
N MET A 153 -14.75 3.55 -5.65
CA MET A 153 -15.69 2.53 -5.18
C MET A 153 -15.29 1.12 -5.64
N GLU A 154 -14.70 1.01 -6.83
CA GLU A 154 -14.09 -0.22 -7.34
C GLU A 154 -12.71 -0.50 -6.74
N ARG A 155 -12.11 0.46 -6.01
CA ARG A 155 -10.81 0.21 -5.38
C ARG A 155 -10.98 -0.79 -4.27
N LEU A 156 -10.16 -1.83 -4.34
CA LEU A 156 -10.15 -2.85 -3.32
C LEU A 156 -9.62 -2.26 -2.00
N PRO A 157 -10.24 -2.59 -0.86
CA PRO A 157 -9.77 -2.20 0.46
C PRO A 157 -8.32 -2.61 0.72
N ALA A 158 -7.63 -1.86 1.59
CA ALA A 158 -6.23 -2.10 1.92
C ALA A 158 -5.95 -3.51 2.46
N ASP A 159 -6.85 -4.05 3.27
CA ASP A 159 -6.80 -5.42 3.79
C ASP A 159 -6.90 -6.47 2.68
N VAL A 160 -7.73 -6.22 1.66
CA VAL A 160 -7.80 -7.07 0.47
C VAL A 160 -6.48 -7.02 -0.31
N LEU A 161 -5.91 -5.83 -0.52
CA LEU A 161 -4.61 -5.69 -1.21
C LEU A 161 -3.48 -6.42 -0.46
N ARG A 162 -3.50 -6.42 0.88
CA ARG A 162 -2.51 -7.13 1.71
C ARG A 162 -2.57 -8.65 1.57
N ARG A 163 -3.63 -9.22 0.98
CA ARG A 163 -3.69 -10.65 0.66
C ARG A 163 -2.70 -11.06 -0.42
N ALA A 164 -2.17 -10.13 -1.23
CA ALA A 164 -1.06 -10.38 -2.14
C ALA A 164 0.26 -10.56 -1.37
N THR A 165 0.37 -11.67 -0.64
CA THR A 165 1.53 -12.03 0.18
C THR A 165 2.78 -12.30 -0.68
N PRO A 166 3.98 -12.38 -0.08
CA PRO A 166 5.21 -12.72 -0.82
C PRO A 166 5.13 -14.01 -1.64
N GLU A 167 4.32 -15.01 -1.21
CA GLU A 167 4.05 -16.23 -1.98
C GLU A 167 3.48 -15.89 -3.37
N TYR A 168 2.37 -15.13 -3.40
CA TYR A 168 1.67 -14.81 -4.63
C TYR A 168 2.45 -13.84 -5.51
N VAL A 169 3.18 -12.89 -4.90
CA VAL A 169 4.07 -11.99 -5.64
C VAL A 169 5.18 -12.79 -6.35
N TRP A 170 5.82 -13.72 -5.65
CA TRP A 170 6.85 -14.56 -6.25
C TRP A 170 6.29 -15.41 -7.39
N ARG A 171 5.14 -16.08 -7.19
CA ARG A 171 4.47 -16.85 -8.24
C ARG A 171 4.14 -16.01 -9.47
N ALA A 172 3.65 -14.78 -9.26
CA ALA A 172 3.33 -13.87 -10.35
C ALA A 172 4.58 -13.53 -11.15
N VAL A 173 5.68 -13.17 -10.48
CA VAL A 173 6.97 -12.90 -11.14
C VAL A 173 7.44 -14.10 -11.96
N GLN A 174 7.35 -15.33 -11.43
CA GLN A 174 7.74 -16.53 -12.19
C GLN A 174 6.91 -16.73 -13.45
N GLN A 175 5.58 -16.48 -13.41
CA GLN A 175 4.75 -16.56 -14.61
C GLN A 175 5.14 -15.49 -15.65
N PHE A 176 5.41 -14.26 -15.21
CA PHE A 176 5.90 -13.19 -16.10
C PHE A 176 7.25 -13.53 -16.75
N ILE A 177 8.18 -14.15 -16.01
CA ILE A 177 9.46 -14.62 -16.56
C ILE A 177 9.25 -15.72 -17.59
N ALA A 178 8.31 -16.64 -17.33
CA ALA A 178 7.96 -17.73 -18.24
C ALA A 178 7.29 -17.24 -19.54
N GLY A 179 6.77 -16.01 -19.57
CA GLY A 179 6.07 -15.44 -20.72
C GLY A 179 4.64 -15.93 -20.90
N ASP A 180 4.09 -16.64 -19.91
CA ASP A 180 2.76 -17.26 -19.94
C ASP A 180 1.79 -16.47 -19.06
N VAL A 181 1.54 -15.20 -19.42
CA VAL A 181 0.64 -14.34 -18.66
C VAL A 181 -0.28 -13.55 -19.58
N GLN A 182 -1.58 -13.74 -19.39
CA GLN A 182 -2.61 -12.83 -19.88
C GLN A 182 -3.12 -11.97 -18.73
N HIS A 183 -3.17 -10.66 -18.92
CA HIS A 183 -3.63 -9.74 -17.89
C HIS A 183 -4.22 -8.45 -18.49
N PRO A 184 -5.15 -7.76 -17.79
CA PRO A 184 -5.79 -6.54 -18.29
C PRO A 184 -4.92 -5.27 -18.12
N PHE A 185 -3.71 -5.39 -17.58
CA PHE A 185 -2.83 -4.25 -17.30
C PHE A 185 -2.00 -3.85 -18.52
N GLY A 186 -1.73 -2.55 -18.66
CA GLY A 186 -0.79 -2.03 -19.65
C GLY A 186 0.68 -2.17 -19.25
N PRO A 187 1.63 -1.77 -20.13
CA PRO A 187 3.06 -1.76 -19.81
C PRO A 187 3.40 -0.77 -18.69
N SER A 188 4.60 -0.90 -18.11
CA SER A 188 5.11 0.08 -17.14
C SER A 188 5.37 1.44 -17.79
N THR A 189 4.87 2.50 -17.15
CA THR A 189 5.11 3.89 -17.53
C THR A 189 6.40 4.41 -16.91
N ASP A 190 6.42 4.52 -15.58
CA ASP A 190 7.44 5.27 -14.83
C ASP A 190 8.37 4.38 -14.01
N TYR A 191 7.89 3.20 -13.59
CA TYR A 191 8.62 2.30 -12.71
C TYR A 191 8.62 0.87 -13.23
N ASP A 192 9.74 0.18 -13.02
CA ASP A 192 9.91 -1.24 -13.29
C ASP A 192 10.17 -2.02 -12.00
N LEU A 193 9.66 -3.25 -11.95
CA LEU A 193 10.02 -4.23 -10.94
C LEU A 193 11.17 -5.08 -11.47
N ILE A 194 12.22 -5.25 -10.66
CA ILE A 194 13.41 -6.02 -11.05
C ILE A 194 13.25 -7.47 -10.59
N ALA A 195 13.10 -8.37 -11.55
CA ALA A 195 12.98 -9.81 -11.34
C ALA A 195 14.29 -10.46 -10.88
N ASP A 196 14.26 -11.76 -10.59
CA ASP A 196 15.43 -12.50 -10.08
C ASP A 196 16.52 -12.66 -11.15
N ASP A 197 16.11 -12.74 -12.42
CA ASP A 197 16.99 -12.83 -13.60
C ASP A 197 17.37 -11.45 -14.18
N GLY A 198 17.07 -10.37 -13.45
CA GLY A 198 17.34 -9.00 -13.87
C GLY A 198 16.33 -8.42 -14.87
N ARG A 199 15.32 -9.17 -15.32
CA ARG A 199 14.28 -8.63 -16.19
C ARG A 199 13.49 -7.52 -15.51
N ARG A 200 13.07 -6.54 -16.32
CA ARG A 200 12.19 -5.44 -15.92
C ARG A 200 10.75 -5.82 -16.22
N LEU A 201 9.94 -5.88 -15.16
CA LEU A 201 8.54 -6.27 -15.24
C LEU A 201 7.62 -5.10 -14.84
N PRO A 202 6.41 -5.00 -15.42
CA PRO A 202 5.44 -3.98 -15.04
C PRO A 202 4.92 -4.19 -13.61
N PRO A 203 5.25 -3.33 -12.62
CA PRO A 203 4.94 -3.58 -11.20
C PRO A 203 3.44 -3.75 -10.94
N LYS A 204 2.62 -2.93 -11.61
CA LYS A 204 1.16 -2.94 -11.43
C LYS A 204 0.55 -4.25 -11.93
N ALA A 205 1.05 -4.78 -13.05
CA ALA A 205 0.54 -6.01 -13.62
C ALA A 205 0.98 -7.23 -12.79
N VAL A 206 2.24 -7.26 -12.35
CA VAL A 206 2.74 -8.29 -11.41
C VAL A 206 1.90 -8.33 -10.14
N PHE A 207 1.64 -7.17 -9.54
CA PHE A 207 0.82 -7.09 -8.34
C PHE A 207 -0.64 -7.51 -8.59
N GLY A 208 -1.22 -7.10 -9.72
CA GLY A 208 -2.59 -7.48 -10.09
C GLY A 208 -2.77 -8.98 -10.25
N LEU A 209 -1.81 -9.65 -10.91
CA LEU A 209 -1.79 -11.10 -11.06
C LEU A 209 -1.63 -11.80 -9.69
N ALA A 210 -0.71 -11.30 -8.85
CA ALA A 210 -0.53 -11.81 -7.49
C ALA A 210 -1.83 -11.71 -6.67
N LEU A 211 -2.51 -10.57 -6.75
CA LEU A 211 -3.78 -10.35 -6.06
C LEU A 211 -4.90 -11.24 -6.61
N SER A 212 -4.95 -11.46 -7.93
CA SER A 212 -5.90 -12.39 -8.53
C SER A 212 -5.73 -13.80 -7.98
N MET A 213 -4.50 -14.32 -7.92
CA MET A 213 -4.21 -15.62 -7.30
C MET A 213 -4.55 -15.67 -5.80
N ALA A 214 -4.31 -14.58 -5.08
CA ALA A 214 -4.64 -14.48 -3.65
C ALA A 214 -6.14 -14.45 -3.35
N LEU A 215 -6.95 -14.11 -4.37
CA LEU A 215 -8.41 -14.04 -4.34
C LEU A 215 -9.02 -15.13 -5.22
N ASP A 216 -8.38 -16.30 -5.26
CA ASP A 216 -8.90 -17.51 -5.91
C ASP A 216 -9.24 -17.34 -7.40
N GLY A 217 -8.44 -16.52 -8.11
CA GLY A 217 -8.58 -16.26 -9.54
C GLY A 217 -9.57 -15.14 -9.89
N ALA A 218 -10.00 -14.33 -8.91
CA ALA A 218 -10.86 -13.18 -9.17
C ALA A 218 -10.26 -12.24 -10.23
N SER A 219 -11.12 -11.65 -11.07
CA SER A 219 -10.70 -10.69 -12.09
C SER A 219 -10.20 -9.40 -11.43
N ILE A 220 -8.92 -9.07 -11.62
CA ILE A 220 -8.32 -7.85 -11.09
C ILE A 220 -7.94 -6.92 -12.24
N GLU A 221 -8.47 -5.70 -12.20
CA GLU A 221 -8.31 -4.71 -13.25
C GLU A 221 -7.48 -3.48 -12.80
N PRO A 222 -6.95 -2.68 -13.75
CA PRO A 222 -6.21 -1.46 -13.43
C PRO A 222 -6.97 -0.44 -12.57
N ARG A 223 -8.31 -0.49 -12.55
CA ARG A 223 -9.16 0.41 -11.74
C ARG A 223 -9.24 0.01 -10.26
N HIS A 224 -8.96 -1.26 -9.92
CA HIS A 224 -9.06 -1.79 -8.55
C HIS A 224 -7.97 -1.28 -7.60
N PHE A 225 -6.85 -0.78 -8.12
CA PHE A 225 -5.79 -0.17 -7.31
C PHE A 225 -4.87 0.72 -8.16
N THR A 226 -4.15 1.62 -7.50
CA THR A 226 -3.15 2.49 -8.15
C THR A 226 -1.77 1.85 -8.16
N ALA A 227 -0.97 2.11 -9.19
CA ALA A 227 0.48 1.87 -9.10
C ALA A 227 1.08 2.86 -8.07
N GLY A 228 2.07 2.43 -7.29
CA GLY A 228 2.63 3.23 -6.19
C GLY A 228 2.12 2.79 -4.81
N GLY A 229 2.29 3.65 -3.80
CA GLY A 229 1.78 3.47 -2.43
C GLY A 229 1.89 2.02 -1.93
N MET A 230 0.74 1.44 -1.59
CA MET A 230 0.62 0.08 -1.05
C MET A 230 1.12 -1.02 -1.99
N CYS A 231 0.89 -0.89 -3.30
CA CYS A 231 1.38 -1.86 -4.29
C CYS A 231 2.92 -1.95 -4.21
N PHE A 232 3.62 -0.80 -4.22
CA PHE A 232 5.08 -0.81 -4.13
C PHE A 232 5.59 -1.23 -2.75
N THR A 233 4.88 -0.86 -1.68
CA THR A 233 5.21 -1.33 -0.33
C THR A 233 5.16 -2.85 -0.24
N LEU A 234 4.14 -3.49 -0.80
CA LEU A 234 3.98 -4.95 -0.75
C LEU A 234 4.98 -5.68 -1.65
N LEU A 235 5.24 -5.15 -2.84
CA LEU A 235 6.28 -5.70 -3.73
C LEU A 235 7.68 -5.65 -3.07
N ARG A 236 8.00 -4.53 -2.40
CA ARG A 236 9.25 -4.39 -1.63
C ARG A 236 9.29 -5.28 -0.41
N ALA A 237 8.18 -5.44 0.30
CA ALA A 237 8.08 -6.38 1.42
C ALA A 237 8.28 -7.85 0.98
N ALA A 238 7.91 -8.19 -0.26
CA ALA A 238 8.23 -9.48 -0.87
C ALA A 238 9.72 -9.61 -1.29
N GLY A 239 10.51 -8.54 -1.18
CA GLY A 239 11.94 -8.52 -1.48
C GLY A 239 12.29 -8.04 -2.89
N TYR A 240 11.34 -7.49 -3.64
CA TYR A 240 11.59 -6.97 -4.99
C TYR A 240 11.95 -5.48 -4.98
N GLN A 241 12.88 -5.09 -5.85
CA GLN A 241 13.16 -3.68 -6.09
C GLN A 241 12.15 -3.12 -7.10
N VAL A 242 11.69 -1.89 -6.84
CA VAL A 242 10.88 -1.11 -7.78
C VAL A 242 11.63 0.20 -8.04
N VAL A 243 12.17 0.33 -9.24
CA VAL A 243 13.10 1.39 -9.66
C VAL A 243 12.47 2.25 -10.76
N HIS A 244 12.96 3.48 -10.95
CA HIS A 244 12.49 4.31 -12.05
C HIS A 244 12.96 3.74 -13.39
N LYS A 245 12.18 3.97 -14.44
CA LYS A 245 12.53 3.54 -15.80
C LYS A 245 13.83 4.20 -16.23
N GLY A 246 14.79 3.39 -16.69
CA GLY A 246 16.12 3.84 -17.11
C GLY A 246 17.16 3.98 -15.99
N GLU A 247 16.77 3.85 -14.72
CA GLU A 247 17.69 3.89 -13.58
C GLU A 247 18.42 2.54 -13.46
N ALA A 248 19.73 2.59 -13.17
CA ALA A 248 20.49 1.37 -12.90
C ALA A 248 19.96 0.72 -11.62
N SER A 249 19.68 -0.58 -11.67
CA SER A 249 19.35 -1.36 -10.49
C SER A 249 20.61 -2.05 -9.99
N GLU A 250 20.95 -1.86 -8.72
CA GLU A 250 21.94 -2.71 -8.07
C GLU A 250 21.38 -4.14 -8.00
N SER A 251 22.09 -5.11 -8.60
CA SER A 251 21.83 -6.52 -8.34
C SER A 251 21.82 -6.71 -6.83
N PRO A 252 20.80 -7.36 -6.22
CA PRO A 252 20.75 -7.50 -4.78
C PRO A 252 22.06 -8.10 -4.31
N GLU A 253 22.85 -7.31 -3.58
CA GLU A 253 24.06 -7.80 -2.93
C GLU A 253 23.62 -9.00 -2.09
N SER A 254 24.09 -10.18 -2.49
CA SER A 254 23.91 -11.39 -1.72
C SER A 254 24.54 -11.15 -0.35
N GLU A 255 23.75 -11.06 0.71
CA GLU A 255 24.28 -11.12 2.06
C GLU A 255 25.08 -12.41 2.20
N ILE A 256 26.40 -12.27 2.25
CA ILE A 256 27.36 -13.37 2.32
C ILE A 256 27.25 -13.97 3.71
N TYR A 257 26.54 -15.10 3.85
CA TYR A 257 26.68 -15.95 5.03
C TYR A 257 27.89 -16.85 4.81
N ILE A 258 29.02 -16.48 5.41
CA ILE A 258 30.22 -17.31 5.44
C ILE A 258 29.95 -18.45 6.44
N ASP A 259 29.66 -19.65 5.96
CA ASP A 259 29.76 -20.87 6.79
C ASP A 259 31.26 -21.16 6.95
N GLU A 260 31.91 -20.46 7.88
CA GLU A 260 33.32 -20.72 8.21
C GLU A 260 33.42 -22.11 8.86
N GLU A 261 33.73 -23.13 8.07
CA GLU A 261 34.23 -24.39 8.60
C GLU A 261 35.64 -24.16 9.17
N TRP A 262 35.71 -23.89 10.47
CA TRP A 262 36.96 -23.93 11.22
C TRP A 262 37.44 -25.38 11.33
N ARG A 263 38.36 -25.79 10.45
CA ARG A 263 39.31 -26.87 10.75
C ARG A 263 40.51 -26.22 11.43
N GLU A 264 40.86 -26.69 12.62
CA GLU A 264 42.18 -26.39 13.21
C GLU A 264 43.25 -26.58 12.13
N GLY A 265 43.95 -25.50 11.77
CA GLY A 265 45.18 -25.59 10.97
C GLY A 265 45.11 -25.26 9.47
N GLY A 266 44.11 -24.54 8.95
CA GLY A 266 44.27 -23.93 7.62
C GLY A 266 43.01 -23.29 7.03
N VAL A 267 43.03 -21.97 6.89
CA VAL A 267 41.97 -21.21 6.21
C VAL A 267 42.08 -21.46 4.70
N LYS A 268 41.25 -22.35 4.16
CA LYS A 268 40.91 -22.30 2.74
C LYS A 268 39.57 -21.60 2.61
N LEU A 269 39.59 -20.32 2.24
CA LEU A 269 38.42 -19.65 1.67
C LEU A 269 38.06 -20.38 0.36
N LYS A 270 37.10 -21.30 0.42
CA LYS A 270 36.39 -21.71 -0.79
C LYS A 270 35.35 -20.63 -1.05
N SER A 271 35.55 -19.89 -2.12
CA SER A 271 34.55 -19.02 -2.72
C SER A 271 33.34 -19.87 -3.14
N HIS A 272 32.37 -20.03 -2.23
CA HIS A 272 31.02 -20.43 -2.61
C HIS A 272 30.40 -19.27 -3.39
N LEU A 273 30.69 -19.25 -4.69
CA LEU A 273 30.15 -18.32 -5.67
C LEU A 273 28.62 -18.44 -5.68
N THR A 274 27.96 -17.38 -5.21
CA THR A 274 26.89 -16.68 -5.96
C THR A 274 25.81 -17.56 -6.60
N ARG A 275 25.21 -18.48 -5.84
CA ARG A 275 23.93 -19.09 -6.24
C ARG A 275 23.02 -19.46 -5.07
N GLU A 276 23.49 -19.26 -3.84
CA GLU A 276 22.74 -19.62 -2.66
C GLU A 276 22.04 -18.41 -2.07
N ARG A 277 20.72 -18.58 -1.93
CA ARG A 277 19.72 -17.71 -1.30
C ARG A 277 19.19 -16.65 -2.25
N ALA A 278 18.19 -17.02 -3.05
CA ALA A 278 17.18 -16.08 -3.50
C ALA A 278 16.34 -15.71 -2.27
N PRO A 279 16.58 -14.57 -1.58
CA PRO A 279 15.87 -14.26 -0.34
C PRO A 279 14.36 -14.10 -0.58
N ARG A 280 13.97 -13.76 -1.82
CA ARG A 280 12.60 -13.73 -2.30
C ARG A 280 11.93 -15.11 -2.27
N LEU A 281 12.63 -16.16 -2.69
CA LEU A 281 12.14 -17.54 -2.67
C LEU A 281 11.92 -18.04 -1.23
N ALA A 282 12.86 -17.76 -0.32
CA ALA A 282 12.71 -18.09 1.09
C ALA A 282 11.53 -17.33 1.73
N ARG A 283 11.37 -16.04 1.42
CA ARG A 283 10.22 -15.23 1.87
C ARG A 283 8.90 -15.79 1.35
N ALA A 284 8.85 -16.19 0.07
CA ALA A 284 7.69 -16.79 -0.56
C ALA A 284 7.30 -18.12 0.10
N LYS A 285 8.27 -19.00 0.37
CA LYS A 285 8.01 -20.28 1.06
C LYS A 285 7.49 -20.06 2.48
N LYS A 286 8.10 -19.16 3.26
CA LYS A 286 7.61 -18.81 4.60
C LYS A 286 6.19 -18.25 4.55
N ALA A 287 5.87 -17.40 3.58
CA ALA A 287 4.52 -16.87 3.39
C ALA A 287 3.50 -17.97 3.07
N GLN A 288 3.84 -18.91 2.16
CA GLN A 288 3.01 -20.08 1.86
C GLN A 288 2.78 -20.93 3.10
N TYR A 289 3.85 -21.21 3.85
CA TYR A 289 3.75 -22.02 5.06
C TYR A 289 2.79 -21.40 6.08
N ARG A 290 2.91 -20.09 6.34
CA ARG A 290 1.99 -19.39 7.24
C ARG A 290 0.54 -19.41 6.74
N ARG A 291 0.31 -19.30 5.43
CA ARG A 291 -1.05 -19.37 4.87
C ARG A 291 -1.69 -20.73 5.13
N ILE A 292 -0.92 -21.82 5.02
CA ILE A 292 -1.42 -23.19 5.16
C ILE A 292 -1.53 -23.61 6.63
N HIS A 293 -0.54 -23.27 7.46
CA HIS A 293 -0.39 -23.77 8.83
C HIS A 293 -0.66 -22.71 9.91
N GLY A 294 -0.93 -21.47 9.54
CA GLY A 294 -1.17 -20.33 10.44
C GLY A 294 0.11 -19.68 10.98
N ARG A 295 1.14 -20.47 11.28
CA ARG A 295 2.42 -20.02 11.86
C ARG A 295 3.59 -20.85 11.35
N LEU A 296 4.81 -20.32 11.49
CA LEU A 296 6.01 -21.05 11.12
C LEU A 296 6.35 -22.12 12.18
N SER A 297 6.63 -23.33 11.71
CA SER A 297 7.18 -24.40 12.55
C SER A 297 8.17 -25.24 11.74
N CYS A 298 9.06 -25.95 12.43
CA CYS A 298 9.99 -26.86 11.77
C CYS A 298 9.26 -28.10 11.25
N GLU A 299 9.29 -28.32 9.94
CA GLU A 299 8.67 -29.48 9.28
C GLU A 299 9.28 -30.82 9.71
N ARG A 300 10.50 -30.81 10.26
CA ARG A 300 11.20 -32.01 10.72
C ARG A 300 10.96 -32.36 12.19
N CYS A 301 11.06 -31.39 13.10
CA CYS A 301 10.97 -31.64 14.54
C CYS A 301 9.74 -31.04 15.22
N GLY A 302 8.91 -30.31 14.48
CA GLY A 302 7.71 -29.66 15.01
C GLY A 302 7.98 -28.44 15.89
N LEU A 303 9.23 -27.95 16.00
CA LEU A 303 9.54 -26.76 16.79
C LEU A 303 8.77 -25.55 16.25
N ASP A 304 7.85 -25.05 17.06
CA ASP A 304 7.25 -23.72 16.95
C ASP A 304 8.11 -22.76 17.79
N PRO A 305 8.95 -21.91 17.17
CA PRO A 305 9.88 -21.08 17.92
C PRO A 305 9.17 -19.97 18.68
N VAL A 306 8.04 -19.45 18.20
CA VAL A 306 7.30 -18.40 18.91
C VAL A 306 6.70 -18.97 20.19
N ALA A 307 6.10 -20.16 20.12
CA ALA A 307 5.60 -20.84 21.31
C ALA A 307 6.73 -21.24 22.27
N HIS A 308 7.90 -21.62 21.75
CA HIS A 308 9.03 -22.05 22.58
C HIS A 308 9.75 -20.89 23.30
N TYR A 309 9.98 -19.77 22.59
CA TYR A 309 10.75 -18.64 23.12
C TYR A 309 9.86 -17.50 23.64
N GLY A 310 8.55 -17.51 23.36
CA GLY A 310 7.60 -16.50 23.83
C GLY A 310 7.74 -15.13 23.14
N ALA A 311 8.37 -15.09 21.96
CA ALA A 311 8.65 -13.86 21.21
C ALA A 311 8.37 -14.07 19.72
N GLU A 312 7.68 -13.13 19.07
CA GLU A 312 7.37 -13.19 17.63
C GLU A 312 8.64 -13.18 16.78
N GLU A 313 9.69 -12.50 17.23
CA GLU A 313 11.01 -12.44 16.60
C GLU A 313 11.66 -13.82 16.47
N ALA A 314 11.24 -14.79 17.28
CA ALA A 314 11.74 -16.16 17.24
C ALA A 314 11.39 -16.89 15.93
N GLU A 315 10.44 -16.39 15.12
CA GLU A 315 10.23 -16.88 13.76
C GLU A 315 11.51 -16.84 12.89
N ALA A 316 12.47 -15.99 13.22
CA ALA A 316 13.78 -15.94 12.59
C ALA A 316 14.55 -17.27 12.70
N CYS A 317 14.24 -18.12 13.68
CA CYS A 317 14.86 -19.44 13.88
C CYS A 317 14.47 -20.46 12.80
N ILE A 318 13.41 -20.20 12.01
CA ILE A 318 13.01 -21.06 10.90
C ILE A 318 13.70 -20.58 9.62
N GLU A 319 14.46 -21.48 9.00
CA GLU A 319 15.18 -21.31 7.74
C GLU A 319 14.49 -22.12 6.63
N VAL A 320 14.73 -21.74 5.37
CA VAL A 320 14.19 -22.47 4.21
C VAL A 320 15.30 -23.29 3.57
N HIS A 321 15.06 -24.58 3.43
CA HIS A 321 15.98 -25.56 2.87
C HIS A 321 15.43 -26.15 1.59
N HIS A 322 16.28 -26.49 0.62
CA HIS A 322 15.87 -27.21 -0.60
C HIS A 322 15.82 -28.72 -0.32
N PHE A 323 14.67 -29.35 -0.56
CA PHE A 323 14.40 -30.75 -0.20
C PHE A 323 15.33 -31.75 -0.89
N SER A 324 15.65 -31.52 -2.17
CA SER A 324 16.05 -32.60 -3.09
C SER A 324 17.49 -32.53 -3.60
N THR A 325 18.23 -31.44 -3.39
CA THR A 325 19.55 -31.27 -4.03
C THR A 325 20.41 -30.25 -3.30
N HIS A 326 21.70 -30.52 -3.16
CA HIS A 326 22.65 -29.47 -2.78
C HIS A 326 22.62 -28.41 -3.88
N VAL A 327 22.47 -27.12 -3.57
CA VAL A 327 22.34 -26.08 -4.62
C VAL A 327 23.52 -26.12 -5.61
N SER A 328 24.68 -26.60 -5.15
CA SER A 328 25.88 -26.84 -5.96
C SER A 328 25.76 -27.91 -7.04
N GLU A 329 24.78 -28.81 -6.97
CA GLU A 329 24.56 -29.90 -7.92
C GLU A 329 23.43 -29.57 -8.92
N MET A 330 22.79 -28.42 -8.79
CA MET A 330 21.71 -28.00 -9.68
C MET A 330 22.27 -27.55 -11.03
N ALA A 331 21.80 -28.19 -12.12
CA ALA A 331 22.17 -27.80 -13.48
C ALA A 331 21.77 -26.35 -13.79
N GLU A 332 22.46 -25.75 -14.76
CA GLU A 332 22.11 -24.43 -15.29
C GLU A 332 20.66 -24.46 -15.84
N GLY A 333 19.82 -23.51 -15.40
CA GLY A 333 18.40 -23.46 -15.79
C GLY A 333 17.43 -24.30 -14.94
N HIS A 334 17.86 -24.98 -13.87
CA HIS A 334 16.94 -25.69 -12.97
C HIS A 334 15.89 -24.75 -12.38
N LYS A 335 14.60 -25.06 -12.57
CA LYS A 335 13.47 -24.32 -12.02
C LYS A 335 13.10 -24.86 -10.65
N THR A 336 13.33 -24.07 -9.60
CA THR A 336 12.91 -24.42 -8.24
C THR A 336 11.47 -23.96 -7.99
N THR A 337 10.65 -24.86 -7.47
CA THR A 337 9.29 -24.57 -7.00
C THR A 337 9.27 -24.41 -5.48
N LEU A 338 8.17 -23.87 -4.94
CA LEU A 338 8.04 -23.79 -3.47
C LEU A 338 7.88 -25.16 -2.81
N ASP A 339 7.43 -26.17 -3.55
CA ASP A 339 7.26 -27.53 -3.04
C ASP A 339 8.60 -28.27 -2.96
N ASP A 340 9.63 -27.79 -3.67
CA ASP A 340 11.02 -28.24 -3.52
C ASP A 340 11.70 -27.69 -2.26
N LEU A 341 10.97 -26.95 -1.42
CA LEU A 341 11.49 -26.29 -0.23
C LEU A 341 10.80 -26.79 1.03
N GLN A 342 11.52 -26.74 2.15
CA GLN A 342 11.01 -27.05 3.48
C GLN A 342 11.48 -26.01 4.50
N CYS A 343 10.60 -25.67 5.45
CA CYS A 343 10.87 -24.82 6.61
C CYS A 343 11.46 -25.66 7.74
N LEU A 344 12.73 -25.42 8.08
CA LEU A 344 13.44 -26.13 9.15
C LEU A 344 13.93 -25.15 10.21
N CYS A 345 13.97 -25.55 11.48
CA CYS A 345 14.70 -24.77 12.47
C CYS A 345 16.21 -24.81 12.20
N ALA A 346 16.96 -23.81 12.68
CA ALA A 346 18.41 -23.72 12.51
C ALA A 346 19.16 -25.02 12.86
N ASN A 347 18.74 -25.74 13.90
CA ASN A 347 19.35 -27.02 14.28
C ASN A 347 19.04 -28.14 13.27
N CYS A 348 17.79 -28.28 12.85
CA CYS A 348 17.40 -29.28 11.86
C CYS A 348 18.02 -28.97 10.50
N HIS A 349 18.13 -27.69 10.14
CA HIS A 349 18.75 -27.24 8.91
C HIS A 349 20.23 -27.64 8.85
N ARG A 350 21.01 -27.31 9.90
CA ARG A 350 22.41 -27.74 10.05
C ARG A 350 22.56 -29.27 9.99
N LEU A 351 21.66 -30.00 10.65
CA LEU A 351 21.67 -31.45 10.65
C LEU A 351 21.41 -32.03 9.25
N VAL A 352 20.45 -31.49 8.49
CA VAL A 352 20.18 -31.96 7.10
C VAL A 352 21.39 -31.70 6.22
N HIS A 353 21.99 -30.51 6.27
CA HIS A 353 23.22 -30.23 5.51
C HIS A 353 24.35 -31.19 5.86
N LYS A 354 24.53 -31.53 7.15
CA LYS A 354 25.52 -32.52 7.58
C LYS A 354 25.22 -33.90 7.01
N ILE A 355 23.96 -34.35 7.03
CA ILE A 355 23.56 -35.65 6.46
C ILE A 355 23.84 -35.70 4.96
N LEU A 356 23.44 -34.67 4.21
CA LEU A 356 23.65 -34.59 2.75
C LEU A 356 25.15 -34.60 2.40
N ARG A 357 25.99 -33.85 3.13
CA ARG A 357 27.46 -33.84 2.95
C ARG A 357 28.12 -35.20 3.19
N GLU A 358 27.55 -36.04 4.07
CA GLU A 358 28.09 -37.39 4.30
C GLU A 358 27.56 -38.42 3.28
N GLN A 359 26.41 -38.17 2.66
CA GLN A 359 25.88 -39.01 1.58
C GLN A 359 26.66 -38.82 0.27
N THR A 360 26.98 -37.59 -0.09
CA THR A 360 27.76 -37.26 -1.29
C THR A 360 29.21 -37.76 -1.25
N LYS A 361 29.77 -38.04 -0.06
CA LYS A 361 31.09 -38.68 0.09
C LYS A 361 31.06 -40.20 -0.09
N LYS A 362 29.88 -40.83 -0.01
CA LYS A 362 29.71 -42.30 -0.09
C LYS A 362 29.38 -42.79 -1.49
N THR A 363 28.83 -41.92 -2.34
CA THR A 363 28.81 -42.04 -3.81
C THR A 363 30.14 -41.60 -4.40
#